data_AF-A0A9D1S0A6-F1
#
_entry.id   AF-A0A9D1S0A6-F1
#
_cell.length_a   1.000
_cell.length_b   1.000
_cell.length_c   1.000
_cell.angle_alpha   90.00
_cell.angle_beta   90.00
_cell.angle_gamma   90.00
#
_symmetry.space_group_name_H-M   'P 1'
#
loop_
_entity.id
_entity.type
_entity.pdbx_description
1 polymer ?
#
loop_
_entity_poly.entity_id
_entity_poly.type
_entity_poly.pdbx_seq_one_letter_code
_entity_poly.pdbx_strand_id
1 'polypeptide(L)'
;ALDRAGREEVFGRTATEGAPLGAEDEFDEVDLNKTDEFGIPYIDRNSHVGLSAGEGTRMRRRAYNWDGEISAPGNTGLIFICFQDDPDEAFTPLQRRLAAHDRLNRWVTHVGSAVFWVPPGTQPGTYWGKSLLDG
;
A
#
# COMPACT_ATOMS: atom_id res chain seq x y z
N ALA A 1 -13.08 -0.92 -19.32
CA ALA A 1 -11.95 -1.66 -18.72
C ALA A 1 -10.64 -0.97 -19.14
N LEU A 2 -9.61 -0.98 -18.29
CA LEU A 2 -8.26 -0.60 -18.73
C LEU A 2 -7.59 -1.77 -19.43
N ASP A 3 -6.71 -1.45 -20.37
CA ASP A 3 -5.77 -2.41 -20.91
C ASP A 3 -4.69 -2.76 -19.87
N ARG A 4 -3.76 -3.63 -20.25
CA ARG A 4 -2.66 -4.03 -19.36
C ARG A 4 -1.72 -2.85 -19.06
N ALA A 5 -1.31 -2.12 -20.10
CA ALA A 5 -0.38 -1.00 -19.96
C ALA A 5 -0.92 0.07 -19.00
N GLY A 6 -2.19 0.46 -19.13
CA GLY A 6 -2.81 1.43 -18.24
C GLY A 6 -2.92 0.94 -16.79
N ARG A 7 -3.10 -0.37 -16.54
CA ARG A 7 -3.04 -0.91 -15.17
C ARG A 7 -1.64 -0.85 -14.59
N GLU A 8 -0.63 -1.20 -15.39
CA GLU A 8 0.77 -1.17 -14.95
C GLU A 8 1.24 0.28 -14.69
N GLU A 9 0.84 1.25 -15.51
CA GLU A 9 1.10 2.70 -15.30
C GLU A 9 0.49 3.19 -13.98
N VAL A 10 -0.73 2.76 -13.67
CA VAL A 10 -1.42 3.09 -12.41
C VAL A 10 -0.66 2.60 -11.19
N PHE A 11 -0.16 1.37 -11.24
CA PHE A 11 0.59 0.80 -10.13
C PHE A 11 2.03 1.32 -10.09
N GLY A 12 2.66 1.55 -11.24
CA GLY A 12 4.10 1.80 -11.38
C GLY A 12 4.95 0.52 -11.40
N ARG A 13 4.33 -0.65 -11.61
CA ARG A 13 4.97 -1.98 -11.67
C ARG A 13 4.36 -2.84 -12.76
N THR A 14 5.15 -3.77 -13.31
CA THR A 14 4.67 -4.76 -14.28
C THR A 14 3.76 -5.79 -13.60
N ALA A 15 2.74 -6.27 -14.32
CA ALA A 15 1.77 -7.22 -13.77
C ALA A 15 2.27 -8.68 -13.77
N THR A 16 3.30 -9.00 -14.56
CA THR A 16 3.84 -10.37 -14.65
C THR A 16 4.92 -10.59 -13.61
N GLU A 17 5.97 -9.78 -13.62
CA GLU A 17 7.13 -9.96 -12.72
C GLU A 17 7.02 -9.13 -11.44
N GLY A 18 6.14 -8.13 -11.41
CA GLY A 18 6.08 -7.18 -10.31
C GLY A 18 7.22 -6.16 -10.32
N ALA A 19 8.11 -6.17 -11.31
CA ALA A 19 9.23 -5.23 -11.43
C ALA A 19 8.75 -3.77 -11.52
N PRO A 20 9.48 -2.79 -10.96
CA PRO A 20 9.26 -1.38 -11.26
C PRO A 20 9.24 -1.14 -12.78
N LEU A 21 8.40 -0.22 -13.26
CA LEU A 21 8.42 0.10 -14.70
C LEU A 21 9.80 0.62 -15.12
N GLY A 22 10.33 0.03 -16.20
CA GLY A 22 11.70 0.29 -16.67
C GLY A 22 12.76 -0.61 -16.04
N ALA A 23 12.40 -1.54 -15.14
CA ALA A 23 13.30 -2.53 -14.53
C ALA A 23 12.89 -3.97 -14.91
N GLU A 24 13.63 -4.98 -14.43
CA GLU A 24 13.47 -6.38 -14.88
C GLU A 24 12.83 -7.26 -13.80
N ASP A 25 13.28 -7.15 -12.54
CA ASP A 25 12.89 -8.06 -11.44
C ASP A 25 12.08 -7.37 -10.33
N GLU A 26 11.25 -8.15 -9.59
CA GLU A 26 10.40 -7.64 -8.51
C GLU A 26 11.16 -6.81 -7.47
N PHE A 27 12.38 -7.22 -7.15
CA PHE A 27 13.23 -6.65 -6.11
C PHE A 27 14.13 -5.52 -6.59
N ASP A 28 14.07 -5.16 -7.87
CA ASP A 28 14.81 -4.02 -8.38
C ASP A 28 14.38 -2.73 -7.67
N GLU A 29 15.35 -1.84 -7.48
CA GLU A 29 15.11 -0.56 -6.85
C GLU A 29 14.15 0.31 -7.68
N VAL A 30 13.26 1.01 -7.00
CA VAL A 30 12.36 1.97 -7.64
C VAL A 30 13.13 3.24 -7.95
N ASP A 31 13.46 3.46 -9.22
CA ASP A 31 14.08 4.70 -9.69
C ASP A 31 13.02 5.66 -10.28
N LEU A 32 12.61 6.65 -9.47
CA LEU A 32 11.63 7.68 -9.87
C LEU A 32 12.18 8.72 -10.85
N ASN A 33 13.48 8.72 -11.12
CA ASN A 33 14.11 9.63 -12.07
C ASN A 33 14.43 8.97 -13.42
N LYS A 34 14.18 7.65 -13.55
CA LYS A 34 14.43 6.92 -14.79
C LYS A 34 13.47 7.38 -15.89
N THR A 35 14.03 7.75 -17.04
CA THR A 35 13.27 8.16 -18.23
C THR A 35 13.62 7.32 -19.45
N ASP A 36 12.73 7.29 -20.43
CA ASP A 36 13.01 6.74 -21.76
C ASP A 36 13.90 7.68 -22.60
N GLU A 37 14.12 7.30 -23.86
CA GLU A 37 14.93 8.07 -24.83
C GLU A 37 14.36 9.47 -25.16
N PHE A 38 13.07 9.70 -24.88
CA PHE A 38 12.39 10.97 -25.09
C PHE A 38 12.29 11.82 -23.82
N GLY A 39 12.84 11.35 -22.70
CA GLY A 39 12.78 12.04 -21.41
C GLY A 39 11.45 11.86 -20.67
N ILE A 40 10.62 10.89 -21.08
CA ILE A 40 9.36 10.57 -20.40
C ILE A 40 9.67 9.64 -19.22
N PRO A 41 9.20 9.94 -17.98
CA PRO A 41 9.41 9.06 -16.84
C PRO A 41 8.77 7.69 -17.04
N TYR A 42 9.50 6.62 -16.70
CA TYR A 42 8.93 5.26 -16.71
C TYR A 42 7.86 5.06 -15.64
N ILE A 43 8.02 5.73 -14.50
CA ILE A 43 7.07 5.69 -13.38
C ILE A 43 6.40 7.06 -13.28
N ASP A 44 5.08 7.10 -13.47
CA ASP A 44 4.31 8.31 -13.23
C ASP A 44 4.41 8.69 -11.74
N ARG A 45 4.70 9.96 -11.44
CA ARG A 45 4.75 10.50 -10.08
C ARG A 45 3.44 10.35 -9.30
N ASN A 46 2.30 10.24 -10.01
CA ASN A 46 0.98 9.99 -9.45
C ASN A 46 0.55 8.52 -9.48
N SER A 47 1.41 7.60 -9.94
CA SER A 47 1.20 6.16 -9.77
C SER A 47 1.25 5.77 -8.29
N HIS A 48 0.68 4.62 -7.95
CA HIS A 48 0.67 4.14 -6.58
C HIS A 48 2.09 3.98 -6.02
N VAL A 49 3.02 3.41 -6.79
CA VAL A 49 4.45 3.33 -6.43
C VAL A 49 5.10 4.71 -6.41
N GLY A 50 4.83 5.58 -7.39
CA GLY A 50 5.38 6.95 -7.40
C GLY A 50 5.05 7.76 -6.15
N LEU A 51 3.85 7.57 -5.60
CA LEU A 51 3.41 8.22 -4.36
C LEU A 51 3.70 7.41 -3.09
N SER A 52 4.10 6.15 -3.16
CA SER A 52 4.40 5.33 -1.96
C SER A 52 5.88 5.05 -1.76
N ALA A 53 6.68 5.20 -2.83
CA ALA A 53 8.13 5.21 -2.77
C ALA A 53 8.63 6.55 -2.19
N GLY A 54 9.66 6.50 -1.35
CA GLY A 54 10.36 7.69 -0.86
C GLY A 54 10.49 7.78 0.66
N GLU A 55 10.92 8.97 1.09
CA GLU A 55 11.29 9.33 2.46
C GLU A 55 10.07 9.34 3.41
N GLY A 56 10.24 8.75 4.60
CA GLY A 56 9.22 8.63 5.65
C GLY A 56 9.31 7.32 6.43
N THR A 57 8.50 7.18 7.48
CA THR A 57 8.46 5.96 8.29
C THR A 57 7.82 4.81 7.51
N ARG A 58 8.54 3.71 7.38
CA ARG A 58 8.06 2.50 6.69
C ARG A 58 6.97 1.83 7.51
N MET A 59 5.94 1.32 6.83
CA MET A 59 4.92 0.47 7.44
C MET A 59 5.07 -0.97 6.97
N ARG A 60 4.82 -1.93 7.86
CA ARG A 60 4.76 -3.35 7.50
C ARG A 60 3.34 -3.68 7.04
N ARG A 61 3.13 -3.76 5.73
CA ARG A 61 1.86 -4.22 5.14
C ARG A 61 1.72 -5.74 5.27
N ARG A 62 0.54 -6.21 5.71
CA ARG A 62 0.18 -7.63 5.82
C ARG A 62 -1.29 -7.83 5.44
N ALA A 63 -1.58 -7.58 4.18
CA ALA A 63 -2.94 -7.56 3.65
C ALA A 63 -3.47 -8.97 3.32
N TYR A 64 -4.80 -9.08 3.24
CA TYR A 64 -5.51 -10.28 2.79
C TYR A 64 -6.54 -9.89 1.73
N ASN A 65 -6.75 -10.75 0.74
CA ASN A 65 -7.85 -10.58 -0.20
C ASN A 65 -9.17 -10.95 0.50
N TRP A 66 -10.27 -10.28 0.14
CA TRP A 66 -11.61 -10.72 0.51
C TRP A 66 -12.49 -10.80 -0.73
N ASP A 67 -13.40 -11.77 -0.69
CA ASP A 67 -14.40 -12.05 -1.71
C ASP A 67 -15.70 -12.40 -0.98
N GLY A 68 -16.64 -11.46 -1.02
CA GLY A 68 -17.94 -11.57 -0.39
C GLY A 68 -19.01 -12.07 -1.36
N GLU A 69 -20.27 -12.00 -0.95
CA GLU A 69 -21.38 -12.42 -1.81
C GLU A 69 -21.42 -11.64 -3.12
N ILE A 70 -21.70 -12.35 -4.23
CA ILE A 70 -21.79 -11.78 -5.57
C ILE A 70 -22.93 -10.75 -5.60
N SER A 71 -22.54 -9.47 -5.61
CA SER A 71 -23.44 -8.33 -5.78
C SER A 71 -22.85 -7.37 -6.81
N ALA A 72 -23.68 -6.55 -7.46
CA ALA A 72 -23.19 -5.46 -8.32
C ALA A 72 -22.90 -4.24 -7.43
N PRO A 73 -21.76 -3.54 -7.58
CA PRO A 73 -20.77 -3.60 -8.67
C PRO A 73 -19.61 -4.61 -8.49
N GLY A 74 -19.68 -5.48 -7.49
CA GLY A 74 -18.65 -6.44 -7.11
C GLY A 74 -18.37 -6.31 -5.62
N ASN A 75 -18.21 -7.44 -4.92
CA ASN A 75 -18.01 -7.48 -3.47
C ASN A 75 -16.65 -8.10 -3.16
N THR A 76 -15.60 -7.57 -3.79
CA THR A 76 -14.23 -8.06 -3.67
C THR A 76 -13.28 -6.92 -3.36
N GLY A 77 -12.17 -7.22 -2.72
CA GLY A 77 -11.13 -6.23 -2.48
C GLY A 77 -10.04 -6.70 -1.55
N LEU A 78 -9.50 -5.74 -0.80
CA LEU A 78 -8.35 -5.94 0.06
C LEU A 78 -8.67 -5.56 1.51
N ILE A 79 -8.46 -6.48 2.43
CA ILE A 79 -8.33 -6.19 3.86
C ILE A 79 -6.90 -5.70 4.06
N PHE A 80 -6.71 -4.38 3.94
CA PHE A 80 -5.42 -3.75 4.13
C PHE A 80 -5.10 -3.65 5.63
N ILE A 81 -4.03 -4.32 6.06
CA ILE A 81 -3.50 -4.23 7.42
C ILE A 81 -2.07 -3.72 7.32
N CYS A 82 -1.73 -2.73 8.12
CA CYS A 82 -0.36 -2.27 8.26
C CYS A 82 0.02 -2.09 9.74
N PHE A 83 1.28 -2.38 10.05
CA PHE A 83 1.88 -2.19 11.36
C PHE A 83 2.96 -1.12 11.26
N GLN A 84 2.96 -0.23 12.23
CA GLN A 84 3.90 0.88 12.37
C GLN A 84 3.98 1.26 13.85
N ASP A 85 5.06 1.92 14.24
CA ASP A 85 5.25 2.38 15.63
C ASP A 85 4.32 3.57 15.93
N ASP A 86 4.26 4.55 15.02
CA ASP A 86 3.36 5.71 15.09
C ASP A 86 2.56 5.85 13.77
N PRO A 87 1.22 5.70 13.78
CA PRO A 87 0.40 5.90 12.60
C PRO A 87 0.45 7.34 12.07
N ASP A 88 0.68 8.35 12.91
CA ASP A 88 0.74 9.75 12.50
C ASP A 88 2.04 10.11 11.78
N GLU A 89 3.10 9.33 11.97
CA GLU A 89 4.37 9.48 11.25
C GLU A 89 4.47 8.57 10.02
N ALA A 90 3.74 7.45 9.97
CA ALA A 90 3.82 6.48 8.88
C ALA A 90 2.56 6.44 7.98
N PHE A 91 1.43 5.97 8.52
CA PHE A 91 0.23 5.69 7.71
C PHE A 91 -0.50 6.96 7.31
N THR A 92 -0.81 7.84 8.26
CA THR A 92 -1.57 9.07 8.06
C THR A 92 -0.96 9.98 6.97
N PRO A 93 0.34 10.32 6.98
CA PRO A 93 0.92 11.19 5.95
C PRO A 93 0.94 10.52 4.58
N LEU A 94 1.24 9.21 4.50
CA LEU A 94 1.18 8.48 3.23
C LEU A 94 -0.24 8.45 2.68
N GLN A 95 -1.22 8.10 3.51
CA GLN A 95 -2.62 8.00 3.09
C GLN A 95 -3.18 9.35 2.64
N ARG A 96 -2.77 10.47 3.26
CA ARG A 96 -3.14 11.83 2.80
C ARG A 96 -2.59 12.12 1.41
N ARG A 97 -1.33 11.75 1.15
CA ARG A 97 -0.70 11.88 -0.18
C ARG A 97 -1.42 11.03 -1.23
N LEU A 98 -1.74 9.77 -0.89
CA LEU A 98 -2.48 8.88 -1.78
C LEU A 98 -3.89 9.41 -2.06
N ALA A 99 -4.61 9.88 -1.04
CA ALA A 99 -5.96 10.43 -1.20
C ALA A 99 -6.01 11.65 -2.14
N ALA A 100 -4.95 12.46 -2.15
CA ALA A 100 -4.90 13.66 -2.98
C ALA A 100 -4.60 13.39 -4.47
N HIS A 101 -3.77 12.38 -4.77
CA HIS A 101 -3.15 12.26 -6.10
C HIS A 101 -3.11 10.86 -6.71
N ASP A 102 -3.35 9.80 -5.94
CA ASP A 102 -3.15 8.44 -6.42
C ASP A 102 -4.15 8.07 -7.51
N ARG A 103 -3.62 7.68 -8.67
CA ARG A 103 -4.43 7.19 -9.78
C ARG A 103 -5.27 5.99 -9.35
N LEU A 104 -4.75 5.14 -8.47
CA LEU A 104 -5.42 3.92 -8.01
C LEU A 104 -6.81 4.19 -7.41
N ASN A 105 -7.03 5.38 -6.84
CA ASN A 105 -8.30 5.80 -6.22
C ASN A 105 -9.50 5.70 -7.17
N ARG A 106 -9.30 5.69 -8.49
CA ARG A 106 -10.39 5.48 -9.46
C ARG A 106 -10.98 4.06 -9.40
N TRP A 107 -10.22 3.08 -8.93
CA TRP A 107 -10.58 1.66 -8.99
C TRP A 107 -10.71 1.00 -7.61
N VAL A 108 -10.46 1.75 -6.54
CA VAL A 108 -10.61 1.27 -5.16
C VAL A 108 -11.46 2.24 -4.37
N THR A 109 -12.08 1.75 -3.29
CA THR A 109 -12.84 2.59 -2.37
C THR A 109 -12.60 2.07 -0.96
N HIS A 110 -12.26 2.98 -0.04
CA HIS A 110 -12.15 2.65 1.37
C HIS A 110 -13.55 2.59 1.98
N VAL A 111 -14.00 1.39 2.36
CA VAL A 111 -15.35 1.15 2.91
C VAL A 111 -15.37 0.89 4.41
N GLY A 112 -14.21 0.73 5.04
CA GLY A 112 -14.06 0.51 6.47
C GLY A 112 -12.67 0.90 6.96
N SER A 113 -12.57 1.34 8.21
CA SER A 113 -11.32 1.72 8.85
C SER A 113 -11.39 1.49 10.35
N ALA A 114 -10.28 1.07 10.94
CA ALA A 114 -10.10 0.93 12.38
C ALA A 114 -8.61 1.08 12.72
N VAL A 115 -8.32 1.60 13.91
CA VAL A 115 -6.97 1.73 14.44
C VAL A 115 -6.94 1.06 15.82
N PHE A 116 -5.93 0.25 16.07
CA PHE A 116 -5.75 -0.48 17.31
C PHE A 116 -4.34 -0.30 17.83
N TRP A 117 -4.22 -0.15 19.15
CA TRP A 117 -2.95 -0.36 19.83
C TRP A 117 -2.74 -1.86 20.04
N VAL A 118 -1.55 -2.37 19.71
CA VAL A 118 -1.19 -3.78 19.88
C VAL A 118 -0.22 -3.89 21.06
N PRO A 119 -0.68 -4.32 22.26
CA PRO A 119 0.19 -4.54 23.40
C PRO A 119 1.36 -5.49 23.10
N PRO A 120 2.47 -5.39 23.86
CA PRO A 120 3.59 -6.31 23.72
C PRO A 120 3.20 -7.77 23.97
N GLY A 121 4.05 -8.68 23.53
CA GLY A 121 3.89 -10.11 23.78
C GLY A 121 3.90 -10.47 25.28
N THR A 122 3.59 -11.73 25.58
CA THR A 122 3.49 -12.23 26.95
C THR A 122 4.79 -12.90 27.41
N GLN A 123 4.99 -12.93 28.73
CA GLN A 123 5.95 -13.79 29.43
C GLN A 123 5.23 -14.92 30.17
N PRO A 124 5.92 -16.01 30.56
CA PRO A 124 5.32 -17.05 31.40
C PRO A 124 4.67 -16.47 32.66
N GLY A 125 3.43 -16.88 32.95
CA GLY A 125 2.66 -16.35 34.09
C GLY A 125 2.00 -14.99 33.87
N THR A 126 2.02 -14.43 32.65
CA THR A 126 1.33 -13.18 32.28
C THR A 126 0.24 -13.42 31.22
N TYR A 127 -0.62 -12.42 30.98
CA TYR A 127 -1.64 -12.44 29.93
C TYR A 127 -1.48 -11.22 29.00
N TRP A 128 -2.00 -11.29 27.76
CA TRP A 128 -1.84 -10.22 26.78
C TRP A 128 -2.57 -8.96 27.23
N GLY A 129 -1.89 -7.81 27.21
CA GLY A 129 -2.43 -6.55 27.73
C GLY A 129 -2.33 -6.36 29.24
N LYS A 130 -1.69 -7.28 29.98
CA LYS A 130 -1.52 -7.17 31.45
C LYS A 130 -0.98 -5.80 31.90
N SER A 131 0.06 -5.27 31.24
CA SER A 131 0.65 -3.97 31.59
C SER A 131 -0.28 -2.77 31.37
N LEU A 132 -1.35 -2.93 30.59
CA LEU A 132 -2.38 -1.91 30.39
C LEU A 132 -3.53 -2.08 31.39
N LEU A 133 -3.89 -3.33 31.69
CA LEU A 133 -5.10 -3.67 32.45
C LEU A 133 -4.89 -3.70 33.97
N ASP A 134 -3.68 -4.05 34.44
CA ASP A 134 -3.38 -4.16 35.87
C ASP A 134 -2.59 -2.94 36.42
N GLY A 135 -1.98 -2.13 35.55
CA GLY A 135 -1.02 -1.07 35.93
C GLY A 135 0.34 -1.63 36.37
#